data_AF-X1QPM4-F1
#
_entry.id   AF-X1QPM4-F1
#
_cell.length_a   1.000
_cell.length_b   1.000
_cell.length_c   1.000
_cell.angle_alpha   90.00
_cell.angle_beta   90.00
_cell.angle_gamma   90.00
#
_symmetry.space_group_name_H-M   'P 1'
#
loop_
_entity.id
_entity.type
_entity.pdbx_description
1 polymer ?
#
loop_
_entity_poly.entity_id
_entity_poly.type
_entity_poly.pdbx_seq_one_letter_code
_entity_poly.pdbx_strand_id
1 'polypeptide(L)' 'MAKLTKTQKVGAGLGIFGLITAIVAAVKAKAAPPVGEFEVTDLVISPPEVYVGEPVEISALVTNIGAERGTKTVTLKVS' A
#
# COMPACT_ATOMS: atom_id res chain seq x y z
N MET A 1 -32.39 -16.97 -59.39
CA MET A 1 -32.42 -17.19 -57.93
C MET A 1 -30.98 -17.21 -57.43
N ALA A 2 -30.53 -16.15 -56.75
CA ALA A 2 -29.23 -16.12 -56.08
C ALA A 2 -29.44 -15.48 -54.71
N LYS A 3 -29.12 -16.23 -53.64
CA LYS A 3 -29.38 -15.88 -52.24
C LYS A 3 -28.46 -14.75 -51.78
N LEU A 4 -29.05 -13.78 -51.08
CA LEU A 4 -28.39 -12.67 -50.41
C LEU A 4 -27.83 -13.15 -49.06
N THR A 5 -26.50 -13.20 -48.89
CA THR A 5 -25.86 -13.45 -47.59
C THR A 5 -25.52 -12.11 -46.92
N LYS A 6 -25.97 -11.98 -45.68
CA LYS A 6 -25.96 -10.78 -44.86
C LYS A 6 -24.66 -10.76 -44.06
N THR A 7 -23.66 -9.93 -44.39
CA THR A 7 -22.56 -9.59 -43.46
C THR A 7 -21.89 -8.26 -43.86
N GLN A 8 -21.46 -7.52 -42.83
CA GLN A 8 -20.73 -6.24 -42.83
C GLN A 8 -21.52 -4.96 -43.08
N LYS A 9 -22.19 -4.50 -42.01
CA LYS A 9 -22.34 -3.06 -41.76
C LYS A 9 -21.02 -2.55 -41.17
N VAL A 10 -20.18 -1.94 -42.00
CA VAL A 10 -19.16 -1.00 -41.52
C VAL A 10 -19.92 0.28 -41.14
N GLY A 11 -20.33 0.36 -39.87
CA GLY A 11 -20.96 1.54 -39.31
C GLY A 11 -19.89 2.50 -38.80
N ALA A 12 -19.72 3.62 -39.50
CA ALA A 12 -18.92 4.76 -39.09
C ALA A 12 -19.22 5.17 -37.64
N GLY A 13 -18.17 5.25 -36.81
CA GLY A 13 -18.27 5.68 -35.41
C GLY A 13 -16.95 6.25 -34.90
N LEU A 14 -16.25 7.04 -35.71
CA LEU A 14 -14.91 7.57 -35.43
C LEU A 14 -14.89 8.82 -34.52
N GLY A 15 -15.99 9.22 -33.87
CA GLY A 15 -16.14 10.59 -33.37
C GLY A 15 -16.17 10.81 -31.85
N ILE A 16 -16.70 9.88 -31.04
CA ILE A 16 -17.03 10.19 -29.62
C ILE A 16 -16.89 8.96 -28.71
N PHE A 17 -17.23 7.75 -29.18
CA PHE A 17 -17.12 6.52 -28.38
C PHE A 17 -15.67 6.08 -28.14
N GLY A 18 -14.80 6.22 -29.14
CA GLY A 18 -13.36 5.94 -28.99
C GLY A 18 -12.64 6.92 -28.05
N LEU A 19 -13.18 8.13 -27.89
CA LEU A 19 -12.66 9.12 -26.96
C LEU A 19 -13.13 8.84 -25.52
N ILE A 20 -14.37 8.38 -25.33
CA ILE A 20 -14.89 8.02 -24.00
C ILE A 20 -14.21 6.76 -23.45
N THR A 21 -13.90 5.75 -24.28
CA THR A 21 -13.17 4.57 -23.80
C THR A 21 -11.72 4.87 -23.41
N ALA A 22 -11.09 5.91 -23.98
CA ALA A 22 -9.76 6.34 -23.59
C ALA A 22 -9.73 7.09 -22.23
N ILE A 23 -10.81 7.79 -21.87
CA ILE A 23 -10.83 8.64 -20.66
C ILE A 23 -11.00 7.84 -19.36
N VAL A 24 -11.59 6.65 -19.39
CA VAL A 24 -11.82 5.85 -18.17
C VAL A 24 -10.54 5.17 -17.64
N ALA A 25 -9.48 5.08 -18.45
CA ALA A 25 -8.22 4.45 -18.04
C ALA A 25 -7.30 5.34 -17.18
N ALA A 26 -7.63 6.63 -16.99
CA ALA A 26 -6.65 7.62 -16.54
C ALA A 26 -6.56 7.88 -15.01
N VAL A 27 -7.33 7.21 -14.16
CA VAL A 27 -7.38 7.60 -12.72
C VAL A 27 -7.37 6.40 -11.76
N LYS A 28 -6.24 5.69 -11.72
CA LYS A 28 -5.83 4.93 -10.53
C LYS A 28 -4.31 4.95 -10.42
N ALA A 29 -3.75 6.13 -10.17
CA ALA A 29 -2.39 6.22 -9.66
C ALA A 29 -2.39 5.63 -8.24
N LYS A 30 -1.97 4.36 -8.12
CA LYS A 30 -1.68 3.74 -6.82
C LYS A 30 -0.55 4.56 -6.20
N ALA A 31 -0.79 5.14 -5.03
CA ALA A 31 0.22 5.93 -4.32
C ALA A 31 1.54 5.14 -4.26
N ALA A 32 2.65 5.83 -4.56
CA ALA A 32 3.97 5.23 -4.41
C ALA A 32 4.11 4.72 -2.97
N PRO A 33 4.67 3.52 -2.76
CA PRO A 33 4.77 2.98 -1.42
C PRO A 33 5.59 3.93 -0.54
N PRO A 34 5.21 4.08 0.73
CA PRO A 34 5.87 5.00 1.63
C PRO A 34 7.33 4.58 1.82
N VAL A 35 8.23 5.57 1.74
CA VAL A 35 9.67 5.38 1.87
C VAL A 35 10.01 5.35 3.35
N GLY A 36 10.58 4.24 3.82
CA GLY A 36 11.07 4.12 5.20
C GLY A 36 9.99 4.31 6.28
N GLU A 37 8.83 3.69 6.09
CA GLU A 37 7.78 3.67 7.12
C GLU A 37 7.94 2.47 8.06
N PHE A 38 7.94 2.74 9.36
CA PHE A 38 8.16 1.73 10.39
C PHE A 38 7.04 1.76 11.44
N GLU A 39 6.53 0.59 11.77
CA GLU A 39 5.64 0.38 12.90
C GLU A 39 6.43 -0.17 14.09
N VAL A 40 6.09 0.29 15.29
CA VAL A 40 6.62 -0.22 16.55
C VAL A 40 5.44 -0.75 17.37
N THR A 41 5.41 -2.05 17.61
CA THR A 41 4.32 -2.76 18.28
C THR A 41 4.85 -3.62 19.42
N ASP A 42 3.93 -4.28 20.13
CA ASP A 42 4.24 -5.33 21.11
C ASP A 42 5.26 -4.89 22.17
N LEU A 43 5.07 -3.69 22.72
CA LEU A 43 5.86 -3.22 23.86
C LEU A 43 5.58 -4.12 25.06
N VAL A 44 6.60 -4.85 25.50
CA VAL A 44 6.56 -5.71 26.68
C VAL A 44 7.61 -5.23 27.67
N ILE A 45 7.18 -5.09 28.92
CA ILE A 45 8.02 -4.76 30.07
C ILE A 45 7.85 -5.90 31.08
N SER A 46 8.96 -6.54 31.46
CA SER A 46 8.93 -7.68 32.37
C SER A 46 10.12 -7.67 33.33
N PRO A 47 9.89 -7.88 34.65
CA PRO A 47 8.58 -7.97 35.30
C PRO A 47 7.90 -6.59 35.42
N PRO A 48 6.58 -6.53 35.71
CA PRO A 48 5.85 -5.26 35.84
C PRO A 48 6.21 -4.47 37.11
N GLU A 49 6.76 -5.14 38.11
CA GLU A 49 7.22 -4.56 39.37
C GLU A 49 8.59 -5.15 39.71
N VAL A 50 9.50 -4.30 40.21
CA VAL A 50 10.86 -4.65 40.60
C VAL A 50 11.27 -3.91 41.87
N TYR A 51 12.21 -4.48 42.61
CA TYR A 51 12.90 -3.79 43.69
C TYR A 51 14.13 -3.04 43.18
N VAL A 52 14.64 -2.14 44.02
CA VAL A 52 15.84 -1.37 43.71
C VAL A 52 17.02 -2.31 43.46
N GLY A 53 17.64 -2.15 42.29
CA GLY A 53 18.80 -2.95 41.87
C GLY A 53 18.45 -4.21 41.07
N GLU A 54 17.17 -4.53 40.90
CA GLU A 54 16.74 -5.64 40.05
C GLU A 54 16.67 -5.24 38.56
N PRO A 55 16.97 -6.18 37.64
CA PRO A 55 16.90 -5.92 36.21
C PRO A 55 15.44 -5.88 35.72
N VAL A 56 15.19 -5.02 34.73
CA VAL A 56 13.94 -4.99 33.94
C VAL A 56 14.29 -5.25 32.49
N GLU A 57 13.56 -6.15 31.85
CA GLU A 57 13.64 -6.40 30.42
C GLU A 57 12.55 -5.63 29.68
N ILE A 58 12.93 -4.88 28.65
CA ILE A 58 12.01 -4.11 27.80
C ILE A 58 12.25 -4.54 26.36
N SER A 59 11.19 -4.99 25.69
CA SER A 59 11.23 -5.40 24.29
C SER A 59 10.10 -4.74 23.50
N ALA A 60 10.32 -4.54 22.21
CA ALA A 60 9.33 -4.06 21.26
C ALA A 60 9.65 -4.63 19.87
N LEU A 61 8.63 -4.87 19.06
CA LEU A 61 8.77 -5.31 17.68
C LEU A 61 8.84 -4.08 16.76
N VAL A 62 9.86 -4.01 15.91
CA VAL A 62 10.02 -2.94 14.91
C VAL A 62 9.92 -3.55 13.52
N THR A 63 8.90 -3.16 12.75
CA THR A 63 8.65 -3.67 11.40
C THR A 63 8.79 -2.54 10.39
N ASN A 64 9.66 -2.72 9.38
CA ASN A 64 9.65 -1.86 8.20
C ASN A 64 8.47 -2.27 7.31
N ILE A 65 7.44 -1.43 7.25
CA ILE A 65 6.23 -1.64 6.41
C ILE A 65 6.30 -0.87 5.08
N GLY A 66 7.34 -0.04 4.91
CA GLY A 66 7.63 0.65 3.66
C GLY A 66 8.21 -0.28 2.58
N ALA A 67 8.19 0.16 1.32
CA ALA A 67 8.73 -0.65 0.22
C ALA A 67 10.26 -0.57 0.06
N GLU A 68 10.91 0.31 0.81
CA GLU A 68 12.34 0.55 0.70
C GLU A 68 13.06 0.33 2.03
N ARG A 69 14.37 0.04 1.96
CA ARG A 69 15.20 -0.05 3.15
C ARG A 69 15.37 1.35 3.74
N GLY A 70 15.36 1.43 5.07
CA GLY A 70 15.56 2.68 5.79
C GLY A 70 16.15 2.44 7.18
N THR A 71 16.32 3.52 7.93
CA THR A 71 16.78 3.49 9.32
C THR A 71 15.76 4.19 10.20
N LYS A 72 15.46 3.59 11.36
CA LYS A 72 14.57 4.16 12.37
C LYS A 72 15.30 4.22 13.70
N THR A 73 15.36 5.40 14.31
CA THR A 73 15.80 5.56 15.71
C THR A 73 14.61 5.30 16.64
N VAL A 74 14.77 4.37 17.57
CA VAL A 74 13.78 4.07 18.62
C VAL A 74 14.30 4.64 19.94
N THR A 75 13.48 5.44 20.61
CA THR A 75 13.86 6.07 21.89
C THR A 75 13.03 5.46 23.01
N LEU A 76 13.70 4.87 24.00
CA LEU A 76 13.09 4.46 25.26
C LEU A 76 13.08 5.67 26.21
N LYS A 77 11.90 6.07 26.68
CA LYS A 77 11.73 7.13 27.68
C LYS A 77 11.11 6.53 28.95
N VAL A 78 11.72 6.84 30.09
CA VAL A 78 11.17 6.56 31.43
C VAL A 78 10.71 7.90 32.02
N SER A 79 9.51 7.94 32.60
CA SER A 79 8.87 9.14 33.14
C SER A 79 8.28 8.90 34.52
#